data_AF-A0A1F6AT82-F1
#
_entry.id   AF-A0A1F6AT82-F1
#
_cell.length_a   1.000
_cell.length_b   1.000
_cell.length_c   1.000
_cell.angle_alpha   90.00
_cell.angle_beta   90.00
_cell.angle_gamma   90.00
#
_symmetry.space_group_name_H-M   'P 1'
#
loop_
_entity.id
_entity.type
_entity.pdbx_description
1 polymer ?
#
loop_
_entity_poly.entity_id
_entity_poly.type
_entity_poly.pdbx_seq_one_letter_code
_entity_poly.pdbx_strand_id
1 'polypeptide(L)'
;MKPIILIMLFVGAMFFILRPKPATSPQSTPALQTPAPKKTAETSVSNPDGTKKLILRKEKPSGTITTYTFIVAQDNSEREIFTQSADPNTKYDIPANTWSPGENTYLFLRETTTGTTRYLVFKATGQPFTDEEQFLEVTSLFAKTANKYRIRDITGWDSPELLHVQTETEQGAKGPSFWFEVPSRVFLQLAS
;
A
#
# COMPACT_ATOMS: atom_id res chain seq x y z
N MET A 1 -57.70 -5.00 80.20
CA MET A 1 -57.49 -3.56 79.94
C MET A 1 -56.00 -3.26 79.98
N LYS A 2 -55.59 -2.34 79.11
CA LYS A 2 -54.22 -1.95 78.71
C LYS A 2 -53.57 -1.01 79.79
N PRO A 3 -52.29 -0.61 79.65
CA PRO A 3 -51.19 -0.89 80.57
C PRO A 3 -50.70 0.36 81.34
N ILE A 4 -49.71 0.22 82.24
CA ILE A 4 -48.78 1.31 82.57
C ILE A 4 -47.34 0.79 82.58
N ILE A 5 -46.51 1.48 81.82
CA ILE A 5 -45.10 1.27 81.51
C ILE A 5 -44.27 2.00 82.58
N LEU A 6 -43.17 1.39 83.03
CA LEU A 6 -42.06 2.13 83.61
C LEU A 6 -40.75 1.76 82.91
N ILE A 7 -40.17 2.77 82.29
CA ILE A 7 -38.92 2.79 81.53
C ILE A 7 -37.77 2.99 82.52
N MET A 8 -36.76 2.11 82.50
CA MET A 8 -35.42 2.43 83.00
C MET A 8 -34.44 2.36 81.82
N LEU A 9 -33.85 3.51 81.53
CA LEU A 9 -32.96 3.77 80.41
C LEU A 9 -31.54 3.86 80.98
N PHE A 10 -30.72 2.85 80.74
CA PHE A 10 -29.29 2.89 81.10
C PHE A 10 -28.53 3.65 80.01
N VAL A 11 -27.98 4.80 80.39
CA VAL A 11 -26.98 5.54 79.62
C VAL A 11 -25.61 4.97 80.00
N GLY A 12 -24.94 4.31 79.06
CA GLY A 12 -23.55 3.88 79.16
C GLY A 12 -22.84 4.19 77.86
N ALA A 13 -22.13 5.32 77.83
CA ALA A 13 -21.35 5.76 76.68
C ALA A 13 -20.12 4.84 76.50
N MET A 14 -20.08 4.10 75.39
CA MET A 14 -18.91 3.32 74.98
C MET A 14 -18.16 4.10 73.89
N PHE A 15 -17.08 4.79 74.26
CA PHE A 15 -16.14 5.38 73.31
C PHE A 15 -15.32 4.26 72.64
N PHE A 16 -15.75 3.84 71.45
CA PHE A 16 -14.93 3.01 70.57
C PHE A 16 -14.03 3.90 69.70
N ILE A 17 -12.73 3.91 70.01
CA ILE A 17 -11.70 4.48 69.15
C ILE A 17 -11.56 3.57 67.92
N LEU A 18 -12.17 3.97 66.80
CA LEU A 18 -11.92 3.35 65.50
C LEU A 18 -10.50 3.70 65.05
N ARG A 19 -9.58 2.73 65.15
CA ARG A 19 -8.29 2.81 64.45
C ARG A 19 -8.58 2.68 62.94
N PRO A 20 -8.19 3.65 62.09
CA PRO A 20 -8.35 3.51 60.65
C PRO A 20 -7.52 2.30 60.16
N LYS A 21 -8.16 1.40 59.42
CA LYS A 21 -7.47 0.36 58.64
C LYS A 21 -6.51 1.06 57.66
N PRO A 22 -5.25 0.62 57.52
CA PRO A 22 -4.39 1.12 56.46
C PRO A 22 -5.05 0.81 55.11
N ALA A 23 -5.28 1.86 54.31
CA ALA A 23 -5.80 1.73 52.97
C ALA A 23 -4.83 0.89 52.14
N THR A 24 -5.29 -0.24 51.63
CA THR A 24 -4.58 -1.01 50.62
C THR A 24 -4.45 -0.12 49.38
N SER A 25 -3.22 0.29 49.04
CA SER A 25 -2.96 1.00 47.79
C SER A 25 -3.56 0.23 46.61
N PRO A 26 -4.28 0.89 45.70
CA PRO A 26 -4.73 0.23 44.48
C PRO A 26 -3.49 -0.22 43.71
N GLN A 27 -3.37 -1.53 43.52
CA GLN A 27 -2.39 -2.14 42.66
C GLN A 27 -2.61 -1.59 41.25
N SER A 28 -1.65 -0.83 40.74
CA SER A 28 -1.69 -0.26 39.40
C SER A 28 -1.80 -1.39 38.38
N THR A 29 -2.96 -1.50 37.74
CA THR A 29 -3.15 -2.31 36.55
C THR A 29 -2.11 -1.89 35.51
N PRO A 30 -1.39 -2.82 34.85
CA PRO A 30 -0.56 -2.46 33.72
C PRO A 30 -1.44 -1.76 32.69
N ALA A 31 -1.13 -0.52 32.34
CA ALA A 31 -1.78 0.15 31.23
C ALA A 31 -1.60 -0.73 29.99
N LEU A 32 -2.71 -1.11 29.35
CA LEU A 32 -2.68 -1.67 28.00
C LEU A 32 -1.89 -0.68 27.14
N GLN A 33 -0.71 -1.08 26.70
CA GLN A 33 0.05 -0.30 25.74
C GLN A 33 -0.80 -0.25 24.47
N THR A 34 -1.42 0.90 24.20
CA THR A 34 -2.01 1.19 22.90
C THR A 34 -0.92 0.94 21.86
N PRO A 35 -1.14 0.05 20.87
CA PRO A 35 -0.15 -0.16 19.82
C PRO A 35 0.17 1.19 19.20
N ALA A 36 1.46 1.52 19.09
CA ALA A 36 1.89 2.76 18.47
C ALA A 36 1.23 2.90 17.08
N PRO A 37 0.76 4.09 16.69
CA PRO A 37 0.09 4.28 15.41
C PRO A 37 1.01 3.83 14.27
N LYS A 38 0.49 2.91 13.45
CA LYS A 38 1.15 2.42 12.24
C LYS A 38 1.48 3.64 11.37
N LYS A 39 2.76 3.87 11.05
CA LYS A 39 3.14 4.95 10.13
C LYS A 39 2.73 4.54 8.72
N THR A 40 1.61 5.08 8.27
CA THR A 40 1.12 4.95 6.90
C THR A 40 1.55 6.16 6.11
N ALA A 41 2.30 5.95 5.03
CA ALA A 41 2.65 7.00 4.07
C ALA A 41 1.91 6.74 2.77
N GLU A 42 1.37 7.79 2.15
CA GLU A 42 0.65 7.69 0.88
C GLU A 42 1.24 8.63 -0.16
N THR A 43 1.29 8.14 -1.39
CA THR A 43 1.60 8.94 -2.59
C THR A 43 0.57 8.61 -3.65
N SER A 44 0.29 9.55 -4.55
CA SER A 44 -0.80 9.35 -5.50
C SER A 44 -0.65 10.15 -6.78
N VAL A 45 -1.13 9.59 -7.88
CA VAL A 45 -1.12 10.21 -9.22
C VAL A 45 -2.51 10.11 -9.83
N SER A 46 -3.08 11.24 -10.21
CA SER A 46 -4.36 11.29 -10.94
C SER A 46 -4.16 10.90 -12.40
N ASN A 47 -5.20 10.33 -13.00
CA ASN A 47 -5.23 10.13 -14.44
C ASN A 47 -5.37 11.49 -15.18
N PRO A 48 -5.17 11.53 -16.51
CA PRO A 48 -5.12 12.80 -17.26
C PRO A 48 -6.38 13.66 -17.15
N ASP A 49 -7.57 13.05 -17.04
CA ASP A 49 -8.84 13.78 -16.90
C ASP A 49 -9.22 14.09 -15.43
N GLY A 50 -8.44 13.59 -14.46
CA GLY A 50 -8.65 13.82 -13.03
C GLY A 50 -9.78 13.02 -12.37
N THR A 51 -10.49 12.17 -13.11
CA THR A 51 -11.62 11.38 -12.58
C THR A 51 -11.20 10.16 -11.74
N LYS A 52 -9.97 9.69 -11.92
CA LYS A 52 -9.39 8.53 -11.20
C LYS A 52 -8.05 8.89 -10.58
N LYS A 53 -7.70 8.19 -9.51
CA LYS A 53 -6.41 8.35 -8.82
C LYS A 53 -5.82 7.00 -8.46
N LEU A 54 -4.54 6.84 -8.73
CA LEU A 54 -3.77 5.69 -8.27
C LEU A 54 -3.06 6.11 -7.00
N ILE A 55 -3.28 5.37 -5.93
CA ILE A 55 -2.72 5.61 -4.60
C ILE A 55 -1.78 4.45 -4.27
N LEU A 56 -0.57 4.78 -3.83
CA LEU A 56 0.38 3.85 -3.22
C LEU A 56 0.40 4.13 -1.73
N ARG A 57 -0.13 3.18 -0.97
CA ARG A 57 -0.08 3.15 0.49
C ARG A 57 1.10 2.30 0.93
N LYS A 58 1.91 2.84 1.83
CA LYS A 58 3.09 2.17 2.41
C LYS A 58 2.88 2.01 3.90
N GLU A 59 2.94 0.77 4.35
CA GLU A 59 2.76 0.44 5.76
C GLU A 59 3.97 -0.32 6.28
N LYS A 60 4.47 0.12 7.44
CA LYS A 60 5.58 -0.53 8.14
C LYS A 60 5.13 -0.91 9.55
N PRO A 61 4.47 -2.07 9.73
CA PRO A 61 3.82 -2.44 10.99
C PRO A 61 4.79 -2.54 12.16
N SER A 62 5.95 -3.17 11.94
CA SER A 62 7.12 -3.24 12.82
C SER A 62 8.14 -4.16 12.13
N GLY A 63 9.43 -3.79 12.14
CA GLY A 63 10.48 -4.54 11.44
C GLY A 63 10.96 -3.89 10.14
N THR A 64 11.55 -4.70 9.25
CA THR A 64 12.25 -4.24 8.04
C THR A 64 11.37 -4.31 6.77
N ILE A 65 10.38 -5.20 6.76
CA ILE A 65 9.46 -5.40 5.65
C ILE A 65 8.49 -4.22 5.52
N THR A 66 8.27 -3.76 4.29
CA THR A 66 7.27 -2.75 3.96
C THR A 66 6.17 -3.41 3.14
N THR A 67 4.91 -3.21 3.54
CA THR A 67 3.76 -3.59 2.72
C THR A 67 3.39 -2.42 1.84
N TYR A 68 3.33 -2.68 0.54
CA TYR A 68 2.88 -1.74 -0.48
C TYR A 68 1.51 -2.18 -0.98
N THR A 69 0.56 -1.26 -0.95
CA THR A 69 -0.80 -1.48 -1.42
C THR A 69 -1.13 -0.43 -2.47
N PHE A 70 -1.53 -0.88 -3.66
CA PHE A 70 -1.95 -0.03 -4.77
C PHE A 70 -3.46 -0.01 -4.86
N ILE A 71 -4.01 1.19 -4.90
CA ILE A 71 -5.45 1.43 -4.83
C ILE A 71 -5.84 2.36 -5.97
N VAL A 72 -6.88 2.01 -6.71
CA VAL A 72 -7.55 2.90 -7.64
C VAL A 72 -8.75 3.52 -6.95
N ALA A 73 -8.78 4.84 -6.88
CA ALA A 73 -9.87 5.62 -6.32
C ALA A 73 -10.66 6.34 -7.43
N GLN A 74 -11.99 6.29 -7.33
CA GLN A 74 -12.93 6.98 -8.23
C GLN A 74 -14.25 7.25 -7.48
N ASP A 75 -14.79 8.48 -7.58
CA ASP A 75 -16.15 8.84 -7.11
C ASP A 75 -16.47 8.36 -5.67
N ASN A 76 -15.50 8.48 -4.76
CA ASN A 76 -15.53 8.01 -3.36
C ASN A 76 -15.46 6.50 -3.14
N SER A 77 -15.24 5.71 -4.20
CA SER A 77 -14.89 4.30 -4.10
C SER A 77 -13.38 4.12 -4.18
N GLU A 78 -12.84 3.23 -3.35
CA GLU A 78 -11.46 2.76 -3.41
C GLU A 78 -11.45 1.27 -3.72
N ARG A 79 -10.57 0.86 -4.62
CA ARG A 79 -10.36 -0.54 -4.97
C ARG A 79 -8.89 -0.87 -4.90
N GLU A 80 -8.54 -1.81 -4.04
CA GLU A 80 -7.21 -2.41 -4.07
C GLU A 80 -7.02 -3.21 -5.37
N ILE A 81 -5.91 -2.95 -6.07
CA ILE A 81 -5.54 -3.66 -7.31
C ILE A 81 -4.36 -4.60 -7.11
N PHE A 82 -3.53 -4.35 -6.09
CA PHE A 82 -2.36 -5.16 -5.78
C PHE A 82 -1.84 -4.84 -4.38
N THR A 83 -1.44 -5.87 -3.63
CA THR A 83 -0.72 -5.73 -2.37
C THR A 83 0.48 -6.67 -2.36
N GLN A 84 1.63 -6.15 -1.95
CA GLN A 84 2.86 -6.93 -1.85
C GLN A 84 3.67 -6.49 -0.62
N SER A 85 4.12 -7.48 0.16
CA SER A 85 5.16 -7.26 1.16
C SER A 85 6.53 -7.38 0.49
N ALA A 86 7.38 -6.39 0.70
CA ALA A 86 8.70 -6.35 0.11
C ALA A 86 9.79 -6.12 1.16
N ASP A 87 10.98 -6.65 0.87
CA ASP A 87 12.17 -6.45 1.68
C ASP A 87 12.65 -4.98 1.63
N PRO A 88 13.57 -4.55 2.52
CA PRO A 88 14.02 -3.16 2.59
C PRO A 88 14.67 -2.59 1.33
N ASN A 89 15.22 -3.46 0.47
CA ASN A 89 15.93 -3.07 -0.73
C ASN A 89 14.99 -2.98 -1.95
N THR A 90 13.73 -3.36 -1.78
CA THR A 90 12.69 -3.27 -2.79
C THR A 90 11.84 -2.03 -2.57
N LYS A 91 11.73 -1.21 -3.61
CA LYS A 91 10.93 0.01 -3.63
C LYS A 91 9.96 -0.04 -4.77
N TYR A 92 8.73 0.41 -4.48
CA TYR A 92 7.76 0.72 -5.50
C TYR A 92 7.55 2.23 -5.62
N ASP A 93 7.31 2.66 -6.85
CA ASP A 93 6.91 4.01 -7.18
C ASP A 93 5.83 4.06 -8.26
N ILE A 94 5.07 5.14 -8.25
CA ILE A 94 4.06 5.47 -9.25
C ILE A 94 4.63 6.61 -10.11
N PRO A 95 5.05 6.34 -11.36
CA PRO A 95 5.46 7.38 -12.29
C PRO A 95 4.31 8.36 -12.60
N ALA A 96 4.63 9.63 -12.88
CA ALA A 96 3.62 10.66 -13.16
C ALA A 96 2.76 10.35 -14.40
N ASN A 97 3.32 9.57 -15.32
CA ASN A 97 2.75 9.10 -16.58
C ASN A 97 2.17 7.67 -16.48
N THR A 98 1.92 7.16 -15.27
CA THR A 98 1.46 5.77 -15.02
C THR A 98 0.20 5.39 -15.80
N TRP A 99 -0.73 6.32 -16.01
CA TRP A 99 -2.05 6.09 -16.61
C TRP A 99 -2.01 6.05 -18.14
N SER A 100 -2.59 5.00 -18.73
CA SER A 100 -2.80 4.95 -20.18
C SER A 100 -3.80 6.03 -20.62
N PRO A 101 -3.59 6.71 -21.75
CA PRO A 101 -4.50 7.77 -22.20
C PRO A 101 -5.86 7.21 -22.67
N GLY A 102 -6.83 8.11 -22.87
CA GLY A 102 -8.18 7.74 -23.29
C GLY A 102 -9.00 7.21 -22.14
N GLU A 103 -9.29 5.90 -22.15
CA GLU A 103 -10.18 5.25 -21.17
C GLU A 103 -9.49 4.87 -19.85
N ASN A 104 -8.18 5.13 -19.71
CA ASN A 104 -7.43 4.85 -18.49
C ASN A 104 -7.46 3.36 -18.08
N THR A 105 -7.48 2.48 -19.08
CA THR A 105 -7.63 1.03 -18.94
C THR A 105 -6.44 0.37 -18.25
N TYR A 106 -5.24 0.92 -18.43
CA TYR A 106 -4.01 0.35 -17.90
C TYR A 106 -3.22 1.35 -17.04
N LEU A 107 -2.42 0.76 -16.16
CA LEU A 107 -1.48 1.43 -15.28
C LEU A 107 -0.13 0.76 -15.43
N PHE A 108 0.97 1.52 -15.40
CA PHE A 108 2.29 0.93 -15.20
C PHE A 108 2.96 1.45 -13.93
N LEU A 109 3.63 0.54 -13.23
CA LEU A 109 4.35 0.80 -11.99
C LEU A 109 5.81 0.45 -12.16
N ARG A 110 6.66 1.05 -11.32
CA ARG A 110 8.08 0.70 -11.25
C ARG A 110 8.40 0.05 -9.91
N GLU A 111 9.10 -1.07 -9.98
CA GLU A 111 9.69 -1.78 -8.86
C GLU A 111 11.21 -1.74 -9.02
N THR A 112 11.92 -1.27 -8.00
CA THR A 112 13.39 -1.28 -7.98
C THR A 112 13.87 -2.15 -6.83
N THR A 113 14.65 -3.18 -7.15
CA THR A 113 15.34 -4.05 -6.19
C THR A 113 16.81 -4.09 -6.53
N THR A 114 17.66 -3.57 -5.65
CA THR A 114 19.14 -3.59 -5.74
C THR A 114 19.67 -3.46 -7.19
N GLY A 115 19.44 -2.29 -7.81
CA GLY A 115 19.95 -1.98 -9.15
C GLY A 115 19.20 -2.62 -10.32
N THR A 116 18.20 -3.47 -10.05
CA THR A 116 17.30 -4.00 -11.08
C THR A 116 15.98 -3.25 -11.02
N THR A 117 15.50 -2.81 -12.19
CA THR A 117 14.19 -2.15 -12.33
C THR A 117 13.25 -3.04 -13.13
N ARG A 118 12.09 -3.33 -12.53
CA ARG A 118 10.98 -4.06 -13.15
C ARG A 118 9.85 -3.08 -13.42
N TYR A 119 9.19 -3.26 -14.55
CA TYR A 119 8.05 -2.45 -14.95
C TYR A 119 6.82 -3.33 -15.03
N LEU A 120 5.82 -3.01 -14.22
CA LEU A 120 4.65 -3.84 -14.01
C LEU A 120 3.41 -3.15 -14.59
N VAL A 121 2.73 -3.78 -15.54
CA VAL A 121 1.49 -3.25 -16.13
C VAL A 121 0.28 -3.96 -15.53
N PHE A 122 -0.68 -3.19 -15.04
CA PHE A 122 -1.93 -3.66 -14.45
C PHE A 122 -3.11 -3.16 -15.26
N LYS A 123 -4.22 -3.92 -15.25
CA LYS A 123 -5.53 -3.35 -15.60
C LYS A 123 -5.96 -2.43 -14.46
N ALA A 124 -6.40 -1.21 -14.77
CA ALA A 124 -6.87 -0.24 -13.77
C ALA A 124 -8.10 -0.74 -12.99
N THR A 125 -8.81 -1.75 -13.52
CA THR A 125 -9.92 -2.40 -12.83
C THR A 125 -9.48 -3.32 -11.68
N GLY A 126 -8.19 -3.67 -11.58
CA GLY A 126 -7.67 -4.67 -10.65
C GLY A 126 -7.93 -6.11 -11.07
N GLN A 127 -8.59 -6.33 -12.21
CA GLN A 127 -8.78 -7.67 -12.77
C GLN A 127 -7.46 -8.19 -13.33
N PRO A 128 -7.20 -9.50 -13.25
CA PRO A 128 -5.98 -10.05 -13.79
C PRO A 128 -6.01 -10.09 -15.34
N PHE A 129 -4.85 -10.28 -15.96
CA PHE A 129 -4.73 -10.53 -17.40
C PHE A 129 -5.16 -11.94 -17.78
N THR A 130 -4.82 -12.92 -16.93
CA THR A 130 -5.24 -14.33 -16.98
C THR A 130 -5.44 -14.84 -15.56
N ASP A 131 -5.99 -16.04 -15.36
CA ASP A 131 -6.23 -16.58 -14.01
C ASP A 131 -4.98 -16.65 -13.11
N GLU A 132 -3.79 -16.68 -13.70
CA GLU A 132 -2.51 -16.79 -13.00
C GLU A 132 -1.67 -15.49 -13.01
N GLU A 133 -2.12 -14.45 -13.72
CA GLU A 133 -1.30 -13.29 -14.04
C GLU A 133 -2.02 -11.98 -13.71
N GLN A 134 -1.76 -11.46 -12.50
CA GLN A 134 -2.31 -10.19 -12.04
C GLN A 134 -1.76 -8.99 -12.82
N PHE A 135 -0.52 -9.07 -13.29
CA PHE A 135 0.18 -8.00 -14.01
C PHE A 135 1.12 -8.57 -15.06
N LEU A 136 1.43 -7.77 -16.08
CA LEU A 136 2.48 -8.07 -17.04
C LEU A 136 3.80 -7.49 -16.55
N GLU A 137 4.83 -8.32 -16.41
CA GLU A 137 6.18 -7.87 -16.08
C GLU A 137 6.97 -7.57 -17.36
N VAL A 138 6.95 -6.31 -17.78
CA VAL A 138 7.46 -5.86 -19.08
C VAL A 138 8.95 -6.12 -19.23
N THR A 139 9.75 -6.01 -18.16
CA THR A 139 11.20 -6.25 -18.23
C THR A 139 11.50 -7.70 -18.61
N SER A 140 10.84 -8.68 -17.98
CA SER A 140 10.98 -10.11 -18.27
C SER A 140 10.41 -10.47 -19.63
N LEU A 141 9.28 -9.88 -20.02
CA LEU A 141 8.71 -10.08 -21.35
C LEU A 141 9.67 -9.59 -22.43
N PHE A 142 10.26 -8.41 -22.24
CA PHE A 142 11.23 -7.85 -23.18
C PHE A 142 12.48 -8.73 -23.29
N ALA A 143 13.04 -9.18 -22.17
CA ALA A 143 14.22 -10.06 -22.14
C ALA A 143 14.00 -11.39 -22.90
N LYS A 144 12.76 -11.87 -23.01
CA LYS A 144 12.41 -13.10 -23.76
C LYS A 144 12.39 -12.92 -25.28
N THR A 145 12.36 -11.69 -25.79
CA THR A 145 12.26 -11.44 -27.25
C THR A 145 13.55 -11.70 -28.04
N ALA A 146 14.59 -12.27 -27.41
CA ALA A 146 15.90 -12.55 -28.01
C ALA A 146 16.57 -11.32 -28.65
N ASN A 147 16.30 -10.13 -28.13
CA ASN A 147 16.95 -8.90 -28.55
C ASN A 147 18.27 -8.66 -27.77
N LYS A 148 19.15 -7.81 -28.31
CA LYS A 148 20.47 -7.47 -27.73
C LYS A 148 20.46 -6.22 -26.83
N TYR A 149 19.27 -5.77 -26.43
CA TYR A 149 19.06 -4.53 -25.71
C TYR A 149 18.50 -4.81 -24.32
N ARG A 150 18.64 -3.82 -23.43
CA ARG A 150 17.96 -3.81 -22.13
C ARG A 150 17.06 -2.59 -22.04
N ILE A 151 15.97 -2.71 -21.29
CA ILE A 151 15.13 -1.55 -20.98
C ILE A 151 15.97 -0.58 -20.15
N ARG A 152 16.13 0.63 -20.67
CA ARG A 152 16.69 1.76 -19.94
C ARG A 152 15.60 2.46 -19.14
N ASP A 153 14.48 2.74 -19.79
CA ASP A 153 13.33 3.37 -19.14
C ASP A 153 12.01 3.10 -19.86
N ILE A 154 10.89 3.36 -19.17
CA ILE A 154 9.56 3.44 -19.75
C ILE A 154 9.04 4.86 -19.55
N THR A 155 8.90 5.60 -20.64
CA THR A 155 8.57 7.03 -20.62
C THR A 155 7.08 7.33 -20.69
N GLY A 156 6.24 6.31 -20.56
CA GLY A 156 4.79 6.46 -20.52
C GLY A 156 4.13 5.79 -21.72
N TRP A 157 3.04 6.37 -22.19
CA TRP A 157 2.15 5.78 -23.17
C TRP A 157 2.11 6.64 -24.44
N ASP A 158 2.22 5.98 -25.59
CA ASP A 158 2.04 6.63 -26.89
C ASP A 158 0.62 6.43 -27.45
N SER A 159 -0.14 5.48 -26.88
CA SER A 159 -1.57 5.29 -27.12
C SER A 159 -2.21 4.56 -25.92
N PRO A 160 -3.55 4.36 -25.89
CA PRO A 160 -4.22 3.64 -24.80
C PRO A 160 -3.65 2.24 -24.52
N GLU A 161 -3.01 1.60 -25.50
CA GLU A 161 -2.52 0.22 -25.39
C GLU A 161 -1.03 0.08 -25.69
N LEU A 162 -0.35 1.19 -26.03
CA LEU A 162 1.06 1.20 -26.43
C LEU A 162 1.91 1.93 -25.39
N LEU A 163 2.74 1.15 -24.70
CA LEU A 163 3.70 1.66 -23.72
C LEU A 163 5.05 1.93 -24.40
N HIS A 164 5.60 3.13 -24.21
CA HIS A 164 6.87 3.54 -24.82
C HIS A 164 8.05 3.04 -24.00
N VAL A 165 8.85 2.16 -24.61
CA VAL A 165 10.03 1.54 -24.01
C VAL A 165 11.29 2.10 -24.64
N GLN A 166 12.14 2.73 -23.83
CA GLN A 166 13.46 3.17 -24.23
C GLN A 166 14.49 2.12 -23.86
N THR A 167 15.41 1.83 -24.78
CA THR A 167 16.41 0.79 -24.58
C THR A 167 17.83 1.30 -24.69
N GLU A 168 18.75 0.46 -24.24
CA GLU A 168 20.17 0.62 -24.41
C GLU A 168 20.85 -0.71 -24.73
N THR A 169 22.02 -0.61 -25.35
CA THR A 169 22.92 -1.75 -25.57
C THR A 169 23.52 -2.23 -24.25
N GLU A 170 24.13 -3.41 -24.24
CA GLU A 170 24.85 -3.92 -23.06
C GLU A 170 25.93 -2.94 -22.56
N GLN A 171 26.57 -2.21 -23.49
CA GLN A 171 27.59 -1.20 -23.20
C GLN A 171 26.99 0.15 -22.76
N GLY A 172 25.67 0.26 -22.64
CA GLY A 172 24.98 1.49 -22.19
C GLY A 172 24.76 2.55 -23.28
N ALA A 173 25.15 2.29 -24.53
CA ALA A 173 24.81 3.19 -25.63
C ALA A 173 23.31 3.13 -25.93
N LYS A 174 22.72 4.26 -26.33
CA LYS A 174 21.29 4.37 -26.70
C LYS A 174 20.92 3.32 -27.75
N GLY A 175 19.90 2.51 -27.43
CA GLY A 175 19.27 1.56 -28.35
C GLY A 175 18.05 2.16 -29.05
N PRO A 176 17.37 1.40 -29.92
CA PRO A 176 16.10 1.81 -30.49
C PRO A 176 15.02 1.89 -29.40
N SER A 177 13.97 2.67 -29.66
CA SER A 177 12.76 2.60 -28.84
C SER A 177 11.84 1.48 -29.34
N PHE A 178 10.96 1.02 -28.46
CA PHE A 178 9.93 0.05 -28.79
C PHE A 178 8.58 0.53 -28.26
N TRP A 179 7.50 0.16 -28.95
CA TRP A 179 6.19 0.08 -28.31
C TRP A 179 5.99 -1.32 -27.74
N PHE A 180 5.53 -1.40 -26.52
CA PHE A 180 4.93 -2.62 -25.97
C PHE A 180 3.41 -2.53 -26.09
N GLU A 181 2.83 -3.40 -26.93
CA GLU A 181 1.38 -3.51 -27.10
C GLU A 181 0.81 -4.43 -26.01
N VAL A 182 0.05 -3.86 -25.08
CA VAL A 182 -0.39 -4.55 -23.86
C VAL A 182 -1.28 -5.76 -24.15
N PRO A 183 -2.32 -5.69 -25.01
CA PRO A 183 -3.19 -6.84 -25.29
C PRO A 183 -2.46 -8.04 -25.92
N SER A 184 -1.62 -7.80 -26.93
CA SER A 184 -0.93 -8.85 -27.68
C SER A 184 0.38 -9.30 -27.03
N ARG A 185 0.93 -8.47 -26.13
CA ARG A 185 2.23 -8.63 -25.48
C ARG A 185 3.41 -8.60 -26.46
N VAL A 186 3.22 -7.92 -27.59
CA VAL A 186 4.23 -7.78 -28.64
C VAL A 186 5.05 -6.50 -28.44
N PHE A 187 6.34 -6.58 -28.76
CA PHE A 187 7.21 -5.42 -28.85
C PHE A 187 7.43 -5.04 -30.32
N LEU A 188 7.11 -3.80 -30.66
CA LEU A 188 7.28 -3.23 -31.99
C LEU A 188 8.44 -2.24 -31.94
N GLN A 189 9.53 -2.54 -32.65
CA GLN A 189 10.66 -1.61 -32.72
C GLN A 189 10.25 -0.37 -33.52
N LEU A 190 10.52 0.80 -32.95
CA LEU A 190 10.34 2.07 -33.66
C LEU A 190 11.49 2.28 -34.63
N ALA A 191 11.17 2.83 -35.79
CA ALA A 191 12.18 3.25 -36.75
C ALA A 191 13.11 4.26 -36.08
N SER A 192 14.42 4.03 -36.26
CA SER A 192 15.52 4.84 -35.73
C SER A 192 15.83 6.02 -36.63
#